data_AF-A0A3N5W706-F1
#
_entry.id   AF-A0A3N5W706-F1
#
_cell.length_a   1.000
_cell.length_b   1.000
_cell.length_c   1.000
_cell.angle_alpha   90.00
_cell.angle_beta   90.00
_cell.angle_gamma   90.00
#
_symmetry.space_group_name_H-M   'P 1'
#
loop_
_entity.id
_entity.type
_entity.pdbx_description
1 polymer ?
#
loop_
_entity_poly.entity_id
_entity_poly.type
_entity_poly.pdbx_seq_one_letter_code
_entity_poly.pdbx_strand_id
1 'polypeptide(L)'
;MNQPSFSPETPFQTEGSPPPEPAISAQAHPFYPPRRRGLLFHALLILGLGGASALAFFYGLNQQSGSVQTYSVLLWLVSLLLFAPLPWIVYRAFALARASYRLERDGLRLRWGMRAEDIPLPDVEWVRRPADLATSLPLPPLHWPGAILG
;
A
#
# COMPACT_ATOMS: atom_id res chain seq x y z
N MET A 1 -43.73 -36.35 73.82
CA MET A 1 -44.35 -36.12 72.50
C MET A 1 -43.72 -34.86 71.94
N ASN A 2 -42.56 -34.98 71.28
CA ASN A 2 -41.78 -33.83 70.80
C ASN A 2 -42.14 -33.53 69.35
N GLN A 3 -42.58 -32.30 69.06
CA GLN A 3 -42.72 -31.82 67.69
C GLN A 3 -41.35 -31.40 67.13
N PRO A 4 -41.02 -31.70 65.87
CA PRO A 4 -39.83 -31.14 65.23
C PRO A 4 -40.10 -29.70 64.78
N SER A 5 -39.20 -28.79 65.16
CA SER A 5 -39.17 -27.40 64.71
C SER A 5 -38.73 -27.31 63.26
N PHE A 6 -39.57 -26.77 62.37
CA PHE A 6 -39.17 -26.36 61.02
C PHE A 6 -38.40 -25.03 61.09
N SER A 7 -37.16 -25.03 60.62
CA SER A 7 -36.38 -23.80 60.37
C SER A 7 -36.75 -23.20 59.00
N PRO A 8 -36.83 -21.87 58.86
CA PRO A 8 -37.18 -21.24 57.59
C PRO A 8 -36.00 -21.31 56.61
N GLU A 9 -36.37 -21.33 55.32
CA GLU A 9 -35.48 -21.52 54.18
C GLU A 9 -34.32 -20.52 54.11
N THR A 10 -33.15 -21.04 53.73
CA THR A 10 -31.99 -20.21 53.37
C THR A 10 -32.24 -19.62 51.98
N PRO A 11 -32.14 -18.29 51.77
CA PRO A 11 -32.26 -17.73 50.44
C PRO A 11 -31.14 -18.29 49.57
N PHE A 12 -31.50 -18.75 48.37
CA PHE A 12 -30.57 -19.11 47.31
C PHE A 12 -29.57 -17.96 47.13
N GLN A 13 -28.32 -18.14 47.58
CA GLN A 13 -27.27 -17.23 47.22
C GLN A 13 -27.00 -17.43 45.73
N THR A 14 -27.32 -16.43 44.92
CA THR A 14 -26.90 -16.34 43.52
C THR A 14 -25.38 -16.22 43.50
N GLU A 15 -24.72 -17.38 43.51
CA GLU A 15 -23.29 -17.51 43.35
C GLU A 15 -22.89 -16.94 41.98
N GLY A 16 -22.08 -15.89 41.99
CA GLY A 16 -21.26 -15.45 40.85
C GLY A 16 -22.03 -14.84 39.67
N SER A 17 -22.06 -13.51 39.60
CA SER A 17 -22.05 -12.84 38.29
C SER A 17 -20.93 -13.46 37.45
N PRO A 18 -21.18 -13.79 36.17
CA PRO A 18 -20.12 -14.29 35.29
C PRO A 18 -18.96 -13.27 35.30
N PRO A 19 -17.70 -13.74 35.34
CA PRO A 19 -16.55 -12.84 35.29
C PRO A 19 -16.69 -11.91 34.07
N PRO A 20 -16.30 -10.62 34.19
CA PRO A 20 -16.34 -9.72 33.04
C PRO A 20 -15.57 -10.36 31.90
N GLU A 21 -16.24 -10.57 30.75
CA GLU A 21 -15.58 -11.08 29.56
C GLU A 21 -14.31 -10.27 29.34
N PRO A 22 -13.14 -10.91 29.17
CA PRO A 22 -11.93 -10.17 28.84
C PRO A 22 -12.23 -9.39 27.57
N ALA A 23 -12.19 -8.06 27.67
CA ALA A 23 -12.31 -7.18 26.53
C ALA A 23 -11.22 -7.56 25.54
N ILE A 24 -11.59 -8.37 24.53
CA ILE A 24 -10.71 -8.72 23.42
C ILE A 24 -10.46 -7.39 22.71
N SER A 25 -9.37 -6.73 23.10
CA SER A 25 -8.86 -5.56 22.42
C SER A 25 -8.47 -6.06 21.04
N ALA A 26 -9.33 -5.78 20.06
CA ALA A 26 -9.11 -6.14 18.66
C ALA A 26 -7.87 -5.39 18.17
N GLN A 27 -6.70 -5.98 18.37
CA GLN A 27 -5.43 -5.48 17.89
C GLN A 27 -5.48 -5.55 16.36
N ALA A 28 -5.84 -4.46 15.69
CA ALA A 28 -5.80 -4.37 14.24
C ALA A 28 -4.35 -4.61 13.79
N HIS A 29 -4.09 -5.70 13.05
CA HIS A 29 -2.76 -6.06 12.60
C HIS A 29 -2.49 -5.43 11.22
N PRO A 30 -1.68 -4.36 11.11
CA PRO A 30 -1.41 -3.73 9.83
C PRO A 30 -0.51 -4.63 8.96
N PHE A 31 -1.02 -5.08 7.81
CA PHE A 31 -0.23 -5.83 6.83
C PHE A 31 0.46 -4.86 5.86
N TYR A 32 1.80 -4.94 5.78
CA TYR A 32 2.58 -4.12 4.86
C TYR A 32 3.03 -4.96 3.65
N PRO A 33 2.65 -4.59 2.41
CA PRO A 33 3.15 -5.27 1.22
C PRO A 33 4.67 -5.11 1.11
N PRO A 34 5.37 -6.04 0.43
CA PRO A 34 6.80 -5.94 0.19
C PRO A 34 7.13 -4.79 -0.76
N ARG A 35 7.44 -3.61 -0.22
CA ARG A 35 7.71 -2.37 -1.00
C ARG A 35 9.17 -2.22 -1.44
N ARG A 36 10.11 -2.88 -0.76
CA ARG A 36 11.55 -2.62 -0.89
C ARG A 36 12.04 -2.80 -2.33
N ARG A 37 11.68 -3.91 -2.98
CA ARG A 37 12.12 -4.22 -4.36
C ARG A 37 11.58 -3.21 -5.36
N GLY A 38 10.29 -2.87 -5.26
CA GLY A 38 9.66 -1.88 -6.14
C GLY A 38 10.26 -0.48 -5.93
N LEU A 39 10.46 -0.04 -4.69
CA LEU A 39 11.09 1.25 -4.41
C LEU A 39 12.53 1.34 -4.93
N LEU A 40 13.33 0.28 -4.76
CA LEU A 40 14.69 0.23 -5.30
C LEU A 40 14.69 0.33 -6.83
N PHE A 41 13.80 -0.40 -7.50
CA PHE A 41 13.67 -0.32 -8.96
C PHE A 41 13.33 1.10 -9.42
N HIS A 42 12.33 1.75 -8.80
CA HIS A 42 11.97 3.12 -9.17
C HIS A 42 13.07 4.12 -8.83
N ALA A 43 13.76 3.96 -7.70
CA ALA A 43 14.87 4.82 -7.32
C ALA A 43 16.02 4.75 -8.34
N LEU A 44 16.41 3.54 -8.75
CA LEU A 44 17.43 3.35 -9.78
C LEU A 44 17.00 3.96 -11.12
N LEU A 45 15.73 3.79 -11.50
CA LEU A 45 15.21 4.35 -12.75
C LEU A 45 15.19 5.88 -12.73
N ILE A 46 14.74 6.49 -11.63
CA ILE A 46 14.74 7.95 -11.45
C ILE A 46 16.16 8.50 -11.49
N LEU A 47 17.10 7.85 -10.78
CA LEU A 47 18.51 8.26 -10.79
C LEU A 47 19.15 8.09 -12.16
N GLY A 48 18.88 6.99 -12.85
CA GLY A 48 19.42 6.72 -14.19
C GLY A 48 18.91 7.73 -15.22
N LEU A 49 17.59 7.91 -15.34
CA LEU A 49 16.99 8.84 -16.30
C LEU A 49 17.26 10.29 -15.93
N GLY A 50 17.09 10.65 -14.66
CA GLY A 50 17.35 12.00 -14.16
C GLY A 50 18.82 12.40 -14.30
N GLY A 51 19.74 11.49 -13.94
CA GLY A 51 21.17 11.69 -14.13
C GLY A 51 21.55 11.85 -15.60
N ALA A 52 21.09 10.94 -16.47
CA ALA A 52 21.37 11.02 -17.90
C ALA A 52 20.76 12.28 -18.55
N SER A 53 19.54 12.68 -18.16
CA SER A 53 18.91 13.93 -18.60
C SER A 53 19.73 15.15 -18.16
N ALA A 54 20.11 15.23 -16.88
CA ALA A 54 20.90 16.32 -16.35
C ALA A 54 22.30 16.41 -17.00
N LEU A 55 22.95 15.27 -17.24
CA LEU A 55 24.23 15.21 -17.95
C LEU A 55 24.09 15.69 -19.38
N ALA A 56 23.10 15.19 -20.14
CA ALA A 56 22.86 15.62 -21.52
C ALA A 56 22.59 17.14 -21.59
N PHE A 57 21.79 17.66 -20.66
CA PHE A 57 21.52 19.10 -20.55
C PHE A 57 22.80 19.90 -20.25
N PHE A 58 23.57 19.48 -19.25
CA PHE A 58 24.81 20.13 -18.84
C PHE A 58 25.85 20.13 -19.97
N TYR A 59 26.06 19.00 -20.65
CA TYR A 59 26.93 18.96 -21.82
C TYR A 59 26.45 19.89 -22.92
N GLY A 60 25.15 19.97 -23.19
CA GLY A 60 24.59 20.92 -24.16
C GLY A 60 24.87 22.38 -23.83
N LEU A 61 24.87 22.76 -22.54
CA LEU A 61 25.23 24.12 -22.10
C LEU A 61 26.70 24.47 -22.36
N ASN A 62 27.60 23.51 -22.19
CA ASN A 62 29.04 23.74 -22.32
C ASN A 62 29.53 23.85 -23.79
N GLN A 63 28.65 23.59 -24.77
CA GLN A 63 28.99 23.54 -26.20
C GLN A 63 28.72 24.86 -26.94
N GLN A 64 28.88 26.01 -26.26
CA GLN A 64 28.50 27.34 -26.77
C GLN A 64 29.54 28.03 -27.67
N SER A 65 30.72 27.45 -27.89
CA SER A 65 31.78 28.01 -28.74
C SER A 65 32.13 27.09 -29.93
N GLY A 66 31.78 27.48 -31.16
CA GLY A 66 32.28 26.88 -32.41
C GLY A 66 31.22 26.27 -33.34
N SER A 67 31.67 25.58 -34.39
CA SER A 67 30.85 24.91 -35.44
C SER A 67 30.02 23.71 -34.95
N VAL A 68 30.02 23.44 -33.64
CA VAL A 68 29.44 22.26 -32.98
C VAL A 68 28.02 22.54 -32.46
N GLN A 69 27.44 23.71 -32.77
CA GLN A 69 26.15 24.17 -32.23
C GLN A 69 24.96 23.24 -32.55
N THR A 70 25.00 22.52 -33.67
CA THR A 70 23.97 21.52 -34.03
C THR A 70 23.88 20.38 -33.01
N TYR A 71 25.01 19.98 -32.42
CA TYR A 71 25.05 18.89 -31.45
C TYR A 71 24.40 19.28 -30.11
N SER A 72 24.45 20.56 -29.73
CA SER A 72 23.86 21.07 -28.49
C SER A 72 22.33 20.95 -28.50
N VAL A 73 21.70 21.27 -29.64
CA VAL A 73 20.24 21.14 -29.81
C VAL A 73 19.81 19.69 -29.66
N LEU A 74 20.56 18.74 -30.25
CA LEU A 74 20.28 17.32 -30.12
C LEU A 74 20.37 16.85 -28.65
N LEU A 75 21.41 17.29 -27.92
CA LEU A 75 21.57 16.96 -26.50
C LEU A 75 20.41 17.48 -25.63
N TRP A 76 19.88 18.67 -25.93
CA TRP A 76 18.71 19.19 -25.22
C TRP A 76 17.43 18.42 -25.54
N LEU A 77 17.22 18.02 -26.81
CA LEU A 77 16.10 17.15 -27.18
C LEU A 77 16.17 15.80 -26.47
N VAL A 78 17.36 15.19 -26.41
CA VAL A 78 17.60 13.95 -25.66
C VAL A 78 17.35 14.17 -24.17
N SER A 79 17.85 15.25 -23.59
CA SER A 79 17.58 15.60 -22.19
C SER A 79 16.08 15.68 -21.90
N LEU A 80 15.32 16.37 -22.75
CA LEU A 80 13.88 16.54 -22.58
C LEU A 80 13.14 15.21 -22.72
N LEU A 81 13.54 14.38 -23.69
CA LEU A 81 12.98 13.05 -23.89
C LEU A 81 13.20 12.15 -22.67
N LEU A 82 14.40 12.18 -22.08
CA LEU A 82 14.71 11.42 -20.86
C LEU A 82 14.01 11.98 -19.62
N PHE A 83 13.79 13.29 -19.58
CA PHE A 83 13.08 13.95 -18.48
C PHE A 83 11.57 13.66 -18.53
N ALA A 84 10.97 13.60 -19.72
CA ALA A 84 9.52 13.46 -19.92
C ALA A 84 8.84 12.34 -19.10
N PRO A 85 9.38 11.11 -18.97
CA PRO A 85 8.76 10.07 -18.16
C PRO A 85 8.99 10.22 -16.65
N LEU A 86 9.89 11.09 -16.18
CA LEU A 86 10.24 11.20 -14.75
C LEU A 86 9.04 11.55 -13.86
N PRO A 87 8.18 12.55 -14.16
CA PRO A 87 7.04 12.87 -13.32
C PRO A 87 6.13 11.66 -13.08
N TRP A 88 5.92 10.84 -14.13
CA TRP A 88 5.12 9.62 -14.04
C TRP A 88 5.77 8.55 -13.15
N ILE A 89 7.08 8.32 -13.30
CA ILE A 89 7.83 7.35 -12.49
C ILE A 89 7.90 7.79 -11.02
N VAL A 90 8.14 9.08 -10.77
CA VAL A 90 8.15 9.69 -9.43
C VAL A 90 6.80 9.52 -8.75
N TYR A 91 5.71 9.81 -9.46
CA TYR A 91 4.35 9.57 -8.94
C TYR A 91 4.14 8.11 -8.56
N ARG A 92 4.57 7.15 -9.40
CA ARG A 92 4.47 5.71 -9.09
C ARG A 92 5.30 5.31 -7.88
N ALA A 93 6.53 5.80 -7.76
CA ALA A 93 7.40 5.57 -6.60
C ALA A 93 6.75 6.09 -5.31
N PHE A 94 6.20 7.30 -5.37
CA PHE A 94 5.47 7.92 -4.28
C PHE A 94 4.21 7.14 -3.91
N ALA A 95 3.45 6.67 -4.90
CA ALA A 95 2.25 5.88 -4.69
C ALA A 95 2.56 4.57 -3.97
N LEU A 96 3.64 3.90 -4.38
CA LEU A 96 4.15 2.70 -3.73
C LEU A 96 4.66 2.96 -2.31
N ALA A 97 5.39 4.06 -2.10
CA ALA A 97 5.90 4.44 -0.78
C ALA A 97 4.74 4.64 0.22
N ARG A 98 3.66 5.30 -0.22
CA ARG A 98 2.49 5.62 0.60
C ARG A 98 1.41 4.56 0.65
N ALA A 99 1.54 3.48 -0.13
CA ALA A 99 0.56 2.41 -0.16
C ALA A 99 0.30 1.90 1.27
N SER A 100 -0.91 1.45 1.61
CA SER A 100 -1.18 0.85 2.92
C SER A 100 -2.41 -0.02 2.84
N TYR A 101 -2.37 -1.15 3.55
CA TYR A 101 -3.46 -2.10 3.64
C TYR A 101 -3.73 -2.29 5.13
N ARG A 102 -4.91 -1.86 5.58
CA ARG A 102 -5.31 -1.98 6.98
C ARG A 102 -6.64 -2.73 7.03
N LEU A 103 -6.64 -3.84 7.76
CA LEU A 103 -7.85 -4.57 8.08
C LEU A 103 -8.31 -4.08 9.46
N GLU A 104 -9.48 -3.46 9.50
CA GLU A 104 -10.15 -2.98 10.71
C GLU A 104 -11.37 -3.87 11.00
N ARG A 105 -11.99 -3.70 12.18
CA ARG A 105 -13.19 -4.48 12.57
C ARG A 105 -14.39 -4.16 11.67
N ASP A 106 -14.44 -2.95 11.14
CA ASP A 106 -15.58 -2.42 10.41
C ASP A 106 -15.37 -2.42 8.89
N GLY A 107 -14.12 -2.56 8.42
CA GLY A 107 -13.79 -2.47 7.00
C GLY A 107 -12.35 -2.82 6.65
N LEU A 108 -12.11 -2.99 5.34
CA LEU A 108 -10.79 -3.05 4.75
C LEU A 108 -10.47 -1.69 4.12
N ARG A 109 -9.47 -1.00 4.67
CA ARG A 109 -8.96 0.25 4.11
C ARG A 109 -7.73 -0.01 3.26
N LEU A 110 -7.83 0.31 1.98
CA LEU A 110 -6.73 0.29 1.06
C LEU A 110 -6.35 1.72 0.66
N ARG A 111 -5.06 1.96 0.51
CA ARG A 111 -4.55 3.21 -0.05
C ARG A 111 -3.45 2.90 -1.04
N TRP A 112 -3.53 3.49 -2.22
CA TRP A 112 -2.51 3.40 -3.27
C TRP A 112 -2.28 4.81 -3.84
N GLY A 113 -1.18 5.43 -3.44
CA GLY A 113 -0.91 6.83 -3.76
C GLY A 113 -1.97 7.80 -3.24
N MET A 114 -2.64 8.49 -4.16
CA MET A 114 -3.68 9.48 -3.85
C MET A 114 -5.09 8.88 -3.76
N ARG A 115 -5.25 7.61 -4.11
CA ARG A 115 -6.53 6.90 -4.00
C ARG A 115 -6.58 6.16 -2.67
N ALA A 116 -7.71 6.29 -1.98
CA ALA A 116 -8.06 5.53 -0.80
C ALA A 116 -9.44 4.90 -1.04
N GLU A 117 -9.57 3.63 -0.71
CA GLU A 117 -10.79 2.86 -0.86
C GLU A 117 -11.09 2.17 0.47
N ASP A 118 -12.34 2.28 0.90
CA ASP A 118 -12.83 1.72 2.15
C ASP A 118 -13.94 0.73 1.79
N ILE A 119 -13.70 -0.55 2.06
CA ILE A 119 -14.63 -1.64 1.76
C ILE A 119 -15.24 -2.11 3.08
N PRO A 120 -16.52 -1.81 3.36
CA PRO A 120 -17.19 -2.25 4.58
C PRO A 120 -17.18 -3.77 4.71
N LEU A 121 -16.97 -4.31 5.91
CA LEU A 121 -17.02 -5.76 6.12
C LEU A 121 -18.34 -6.44 5.69
N PRO A 122 -19.53 -5.83 5.88
CA PRO A 122 -20.79 -6.41 5.42
C PRO A 122 -20.87 -6.62 3.90
N ASP A 123 -20.11 -5.85 3.12
CA ASP A 123 -20.09 -5.93 1.66
C ASP A 123 -19.13 -7.03 1.16
N VAL A 124 -18.31 -7.61 2.04
CA VAL A 124 -17.37 -8.68 1.70
C VAL A 124 -18.09 -10.02 1.71
N GLU A 125 -18.46 -10.52 0.53
CA GLU A 125 -19.16 -11.79 0.40
C GLU A 125 -18.24 -13.00 0.64
N TRP A 126 -17.04 -13.01 0.05
CA TRP A 126 -16.08 -14.13 0.12
C TRP A 126 -14.62 -13.66 0.05
N VAL A 127 -13.74 -14.32 0.79
CA VAL A 127 -12.27 -14.15 0.69
C VAL A 127 -11.66 -15.44 0.15
N ARG A 128 -11.01 -15.37 -1.03
CA ARG A 128 -10.31 -16.51 -1.66
C ARG A 128 -8.83 -16.20 -1.84
N ARG A 129 -7.98 -17.23 -1.74
CA ARG A 129 -6.57 -17.07 -2.11
C ARG A 129 -6.46 -17.03 -3.64
N PRO A 130 -5.42 -16.37 -4.19
CA PRO A 130 -5.15 -16.39 -5.62
C PRO A 130 -5.09 -17.81 -6.23
N ALA A 131 -4.65 -18.80 -5.45
CA ALA A 131 -4.57 -20.20 -5.88
C ALA A 131 -5.94 -20.90 -5.98
N ASP A 132 -6.97 -20.37 -5.33
CA ASP A 132 -8.31 -20.97 -5.26
C ASP A 132 -9.27 -20.39 -6.33
N LEU A 133 -8.75 -19.50 -7.17
CA LEU A 133 -9.49 -18.90 -8.29
C LEU A 133 -9.46 -19.84 -9.49
N ALA A 134 -10.65 -20.18 -10.01
CA ALA A 134 -10.79 -21.03 -11.20
C ALA A 134 -10.12 -20.41 -12.45
N THR A 135 -9.97 -19.09 -12.48
CA THR A 135 -9.31 -18.35 -13.55
C THR A 135 -8.23 -17.46 -12.97
N SER A 136 -7.03 -17.47 -13.56
CA SER A 136 -5.96 -16.53 -13.20
C SER A 136 -6.39 -15.10 -13.47
N LEU A 137 -6.28 -14.20 -12.49
CA LEU A 137 -6.50 -12.77 -12.74
C LEU A 137 -5.38 -12.25 -13.65
N PRO A 138 -5.71 -11.74 -14.86
CA PRO A 138 -4.69 -11.15 -15.71
C PRO A 138 -4.13 -9.91 -15.02
N LEU A 139 -2.81 -9.83 -14.89
CA LEU A 139 -2.20 -8.59 -14.45
C LEU A 139 -2.36 -7.54 -15.56
N PRO A 140 -2.64 -6.28 -15.22
CA PRO A 140 -2.68 -5.22 -16.21
C PRO A 140 -1.33 -5.15 -16.96
N PRO A 141 -1.33 -4.85 -18.27
CA PRO A 141 -0.13 -4.87 -19.10
C PRO A 141 0.95 -3.90 -18.62
N LEU A 142 0.55 -2.88 -17.84
CA LEU A 142 1.44 -1.88 -17.24
C LEU A 142 1.66 -2.10 -15.73
N HIS A 143 1.69 -3.37 -15.29
CA HIS A 143 2.07 -3.74 -13.93
C HIS A 143 3.57 -3.51 -13.74
N TRP A 144 3.93 -2.74 -12.72
CA TRP A 144 5.33 -2.49 -12.36
C TRP A 144 5.63 -3.17 -11.03
N PRO A 145 6.89 -3.57 -10.76
CA PRO A 145 7.24 -4.22 -9.50
C PRO A 145 6.77 -3.38 -8.31
N GLY A 146 5.84 -3.92 -7.52
CA GLY A 146 5.25 -3.27 -6.35
C GLY A 146 4.01 -2.41 -6.62
N ALA A 147 3.64 -2.11 -7.86
CA ALA A 147 2.47 -1.29 -8.19
C ALA A 147 1.58 -2.00 -9.23
N ILE A 148 0.49 -2.60 -8.76
CA ILE A 148 -0.65 -2.98 -9.59
C ILE A 148 -1.62 -1.80 -9.51
N LEU A 149 -1.63 -0.98 -10.57
CA LEU A 149 -2.62 0.06 -10.78
C LEU A 149 -3.59 -0.49 -11.84
N GLY A 150 -4.80 -0.81 -11.41
CA GLY A 150 -5.93 -1.21 -12.25
C GLY A 150 -6.90 -0.07 -12.42
#